data_AF-A0A9N9NG07-F1
#
_entry.id   AF-A0A9N9NG07-F1
#
_cell.length_a   1.000
_cell.length_b   1.000
_cell.length_c   1.000
_cell.angle_alpha   90.00
_cell.angle_beta   90.00
_cell.angle_gamma   90.00
#
_symmetry.space_group_name_H-M   'P 1'
#
loop_
_entity.id
_entity.type
_entity.pdbx_description
1 polymer ?
#
loop_
_entity_poly.entity_id
_entity_poly.type
_entity_poly.pdbx_seq_one_letter_code
_entity_poly.pdbx_strand_id
1 'polypeptide(L)'
;KGASTIITPASETVNVEAVNVEGNAEGTSTNTKQKSVATAKDTSAQIIEGLDSLHLETPPETVDSLRAYEKDTDEAQRFLDRMGNDFRWPTSMPQNTRDQVFWVFTDIDVTEDDKEYALNCIYFYNSLDKGMFDEHKQDWVLVYKQSVVEYGEKKSNKQRSDLDREMPGALYLPVDSLLREVFLNPKIPAARAVQARVKRVGNENTNFITLAYRFNDTKNRNKLYKTVIDTGAPETILSYEVRSYLGTAGWERQAVVAPGYGAPAKLFLATDPFQVSIGDDNNWSRWVQTNTLRVWERKAGDQVDSSLIGNDVLDQFTYVHRSGRGLFFLNQRHEGPLSAYLDNISP
;
A
#
# COMPACT_ATOMS: atom_id res chain seq x y z
N LYS A 1 1.91 38.22 -32.25
CA LYS A 1 0.70 37.66 -32.91
C LYS A 1 0.67 36.17 -32.63
N GLY A 2 -0.45 35.66 -32.10
CA GLY A 2 -0.69 34.23 -31.87
C GLY A 2 -0.90 33.88 -30.40
N ALA A 3 -2.08 34.22 -29.86
CA ALA A 3 -2.59 33.71 -28.59
C ALA A 3 -3.03 32.25 -28.78
N SER A 4 -2.79 31.39 -27.80
CA SER A 4 -3.37 30.04 -27.77
C SER A 4 -4.30 29.93 -26.57
N THR A 5 -5.56 29.65 -26.91
CA THR A 5 -6.74 29.58 -26.06
C THR A 5 -6.80 28.24 -25.33
N ILE A 6 -7.04 28.29 -24.02
CA ILE A 6 -7.35 27.14 -23.17
C ILE A 6 -8.83 26.81 -23.35
N ILE A 7 -9.14 25.56 -23.73
CA ILE A 7 -10.51 25.04 -23.82
C ILE A 7 -10.76 24.18 -22.58
N THR A 8 -11.73 24.60 -21.77
CA THR A 8 -12.29 23.84 -20.64
C THR A 8 -13.59 23.16 -21.12
N PRO A 9 -13.87 21.89 -20.79
CA PRO A 9 -15.18 21.30 -21.03
C PRO A 9 -16.20 21.71 -19.96
N ALA A 10 -17.42 21.98 -20.42
CA ALA A 10 -18.55 22.50 -19.65
C ALA A 10 -19.23 21.43 -18.78
N SER A 11 -19.73 21.88 -17.63
CA SER A 11 -20.59 21.11 -16.72
C SER A 11 -21.99 20.92 -17.31
N GLU A 12 -22.42 19.67 -17.46
CA GLU A 12 -23.82 19.35 -17.75
C GLU A 12 -24.67 19.55 -16.49
N THR A 13 -25.66 20.43 -16.59
CA THR A 13 -26.71 20.65 -15.62
C THR A 13 -27.95 19.89 -16.09
N VAL A 14 -28.43 18.94 -15.29
CA VAL A 14 -29.68 18.22 -15.57
C VAL A 14 -30.85 19.06 -15.04
N ASN A 15 -31.62 19.62 -15.96
CA ASN A 15 -32.93 20.21 -15.68
C ASN A 15 -33.96 19.10 -15.52
N VAL A 16 -34.67 19.08 -14.38
CA VAL A 16 -35.86 18.26 -14.19
C VAL A 16 -37.08 19.13 -14.47
N GLU A 17 -37.80 18.82 -15.54
CA GLU A 17 -39.08 19.44 -15.89
C GLU A 17 -40.17 19.04 -14.88
N ALA A 18 -40.85 20.04 -14.33
CA ALA A 18 -42.05 19.87 -13.53
C ALA A 18 -43.27 19.68 -14.47
N VAL A 19 -43.99 18.57 -14.30
CA VAL A 19 -45.26 18.31 -14.97
C VAL A 19 -46.39 18.97 -14.18
N ASN A 20 -47.06 19.94 -14.80
CA ASN A 20 -48.31 20.53 -14.35
C ASN A 20 -49.49 19.57 -14.61
N VAL A 21 -50.35 19.38 -13.61
CA VAL A 21 -51.72 18.88 -13.80
C VAL A 21 -52.66 19.75 -12.96
N GLU A 22 -53.57 20.45 -13.63
CA GLU A 22 -54.67 21.24 -13.04
C GLU A 22 -56.01 20.47 -13.06
N GLY A 23 -56.84 20.79 -12.05
CA GLY A 23 -58.32 20.64 -12.03
C GLY A 23 -58.80 19.40 -11.24
N ASN A 24 -59.75 19.45 -10.29
CA ASN A 24 -60.89 20.34 -10.15
C ASN A 24 -61.60 20.16 -8.77
N ALA A 25 -62.03 21.28 -8.19
CA ALA A 25 -63.30 21.59 -7.49
C ALA A 25 -63.90 20.80 -6.29
N GLU A 26 -64.32 21.64 -5.31
CA GLU A 26 -65.47 21.59 -4.38
C GLU A 26 -65.41 20.86 -3.02
N GLY A 27 -65.71 21.62 -1.94
CA GLY A 27 -66.01 21.05 -0.62
C GLY A 27 -65.78 21.98 0.58
N THR A 28 -66.73 22.87 0.85
CA THR A 28 -66.83 23.86 1.94
C THR A 28 -66.77 23.26 3.37
N SER A 29 -66.03 23.86 4.32
CA SER A 29 -66.61 24.38 5.58
C SER A 29 -65.56 25.04 6.49
N THR A 30 -66.03 26.10 7.14
CA THR A 30 -65.38 27.05 8.04
C THR A 30 -65.17 26.53 9.47
N ASN A 31 -64.29 27.25 10.19
CA ASN A 31 -64.31 27.57 11.64
C ASN A 31 -63.41 26.76 12.60
N THR A 32 -62.27 27.37 12.97
CA THR A 32 -62.05 28.08 14.26
C THR A 32 -60.61 27.94 14.73
N LYS A 33 -60.01 29.10 15.04
CA LYS A 33 -58.69 29.31 15.63
C LYS A 33 -58.40 28.38 16.81
N GLN A 34 -57.23 27.75 16.80
CA GLN A 34 -56.43 27.61 18.01
C GLN A 34 -54.98 27.93 17.69
N LYS A 35 -54.52 29.06 18.24
CA LYS A 35 -53.11 29.38 18.39
C LYS A 35 -52.49 28.29 19.27
N SER A 36 -51.53 27.55 18.75
CA SER A 36 -50.43 27.03 19.56
C SER A 36 -49.14 27.53 18.94
N VAL A 37 -48.63 28.62 19.52
CA VAL A 37 -47.21 28.96 19.44
C VAL A 37 -46.53 27.94 20.36
N ALA A 38 -46.28 26.75 19.83
CA ALA A 38 -45.39 25.76 20.42
C ALA A 38 -44.15 25.66 19.50
N THR A 39 -43.23 26.58 19.79
CA THR A 39 -41.78 26.35 19.78
C THR A 39 -41.17 25.60 18.58
N ALA A 40 -40.63 26.36 17.63
CA ALA A 40 -39.57 25.90 16.72
C ALA A 40 -38.33 25.35 17.47
N LYS A 41 -38.20 25.65 18.77
CA LYS A 41 -37.22 25.00 19.67
C LYS A 41 -37.55 23.53 19.96
N ASP A 42 -38.82 23.11 20.02
CA ASP A 42 -39.20 21.72 20.28
C ASP A 42 -38.98 20.83 19.06
N THR A 43 -39.22 21.34 17.84
CA THR A 43 -38.92 20.60 16.62
C THR A 43 -37.41 20.47 16.42
N SER A 44 -36.64 21.50 16.78
CA SER A 44 -35.16 21.44 16.73
C SER A 44 -34.61 20.49 17.79
N ALA A 45 -35.17 20.49 19.01
CA ALA A 45 -34.78 19.56 20.07
C ALA A 45 -35.16 18.11 19.76
N GLN A 46 -36.31 17.84 19.13
CA GLN A 46 -36.70 16.51 18.69
C GLN A 46 -35.90 16.02 17.48
N ILE A 47 -35.46 16.91 16.58
CA ILE A 47 -34.54 16.58 15.49
C ILE A 47 -33.13 16.30 16.03
N ILE A 48 -32.69 17.03 17.06
CA ILE A 48 -31.40 16.81 17.74
C ILE A 48 -31.44 15.52 18.58
N GLU A 49 -32.50 15.22 19.32
CA GLU A 49 -32.69 13.92 20.01
C GLU A 49 -32.80 12.75 19.02
N GLY A 50 -33.40 12.98 17.85
CA GLY A 50 -33.45 12.01 16.75
C GLY A 50 -32.10 11.80 16.05
N LEU A 51 -31.20 12.78 16.11
CA LEU A 51 -29.83 12.70 15.57
C LEU A 51 -28.83 12.12 16.59
N ASP A 52 -29.00 12.37 17.89
CA ASP A 52 -28.22 11.72 18.95
C ASP A 52 -28.58 10.23 19.12
N SER A 53 -29.82 9.84 18.76
CA SER A 53 -30.23 8.42 18.67
C SER A 53 -29.79 7.72 17.38
N LEU A 54 -29.18 8.44 16.43
CA LEU A 54 -28.42 7.86 15.33
C LEU A 54 -26.97 7.61 15.73
N HIS A 55 -26.74 7.05 16.93
CA HIS A 55 -25.68 6.07 17.06
C HIS A 55 -26.05 4.94 16.09
N LEU A 56 -25.54 4.99 14.87
CA LEU A 56 -25.39 3.79 14.05
C LEU A 56 -24.46 2.87 14.85
N GLU A 57 -25.03 2.14 15.79
CA GLU A 57 -24.34 1.05 16.43
C GLU A 57 -24.03 0.03 15.34
N THR A 58 -22.78 0.03 14.87
CA THR A 58 -22.26 -0.95 13.91
C THR A 58 -22.57 -2.34 14.45
N PRO A 59 -23.38 -3.16 13.76
CA PRO A 59 -23.85 -4.43 14.32
C PRO A 59 -22.67 -5.30 14.78
N PRO A 60 -22.88 -6.22 15.76
CA PRO A 60 -21.86 -7.19 16.14
C PRO A 60 -21.34 -7.96 14.93
N GLU A 61 -20.07 -8.30 14.99
CA GLU A 61 -19.45 -9.15 13.98
C GLU A 61 -20.08 -10.54 14.01
N THR A 62 -20.24 -11.12 12.82
CA THR A 62 -20.80 -12.46 12.62
C THR A 62 -19.72 -13.37 12.06
N VAL A 63 -19.95 -14.68 12.10
CA VAL A 63 -19.07 -15.63 11.40
C VAL A 63 -18.88 -15.23 9.94
N ASP A 64 -19.96 -14.84 9.26
CA ASP A 64 -19.92 -14.47 7.84
C ASP A 64 -19.10 -13.19 7.57
N SER A 65 -19.14 -12.19 8.46
CA SER A 65 -18.32 -10.97 8.30
C SER A 65 -16.84 -11.22 8.63
N LEU A 66 -16.57 -12.14 9.56
CA LEU A 66 -15.21 -12.52 9.95
C LEU A 66 -14.53 -13.49 8.98
N ARG A 67 -15.27 -14.15 8.08
CA ARG A 67 -14.70 -15.01 7.01
C ARG A 67 -13.66 -14.31 6.14
N ALA A 68 -13.73 -12.97 6.02
CA ALA A 68 -12.76 -12.20 5.26
C ALA A 68 -11.33 -12.27 5.83
N TYR A 69 -11.19 -12.64 7.11
CA TYR A 69 -9.92 -12.76 7.82
C TYR A 69 -9.38 -14.20 7.86
N GLU A 70 -10.23 -15.20 7.55
CA GLU A 70 -9.88 -16.61 7.64
C GLU A 70 -8.81 -17.01 6.61
N LYS A 71 -7.85 -17.79 7.08
CA LYS A 71 -6.91 -18.57 6.26
C LYS A 71 -7.28 -20.05 6.26
N ASP A 72 -7.80 -20.55 7.38
CA ASP A 72 -8.27 -21.92 7.56
C ASP A 72 -9.76 -21.93 7.95
N THR A 73 -10.45 -23.04 7.66
CA THR A 73 -11.84 -23.22 8.09
C THR A 73 -11.98 -23.17 9.61
N ASP A 74 -13.08 -22.57 10.05
CA ASP A 74 -13.54 -22.45 11.46
C ASP A 74 -12.78 -21.43 12.31
N GLU A 75 -11.86 -20.65 11.74
CA GLU A 75 -11.15 -19.58 12.44
C GLU A 75 -12.10 -18.48 12.94
N ALA A 76 -13.09 -18.07 12.14
CA ALA A 76 -14.06 -17.05 12.52
C ALA A 76 -14.92 -17.48 13.71
N GLN A 77 -15.30 -18.76 13.78
CA GLN A 77 -16.04 -19.29 14.92
C GLN A 77 -15.17 -19.29 16.18
N ARG A 78 -13.91 -19.76 16.08
CA ARG A 78 -12.97 -19.74 17.21
C ARG A 78 -12.72 -18.32 17.73
N PHE A 79 -12.63 -17.35 16.82
CA PHE A 79 -12.47 -15.95 17.18
C PHE A 79 -13.65 -15.46 18.04
N LEU A 80 -14.89 -15.70 17.60
CA LEU A 80 -16.09 -15.33 18.35
C LEU A 80 -16.24 -16.10 19.66
N ASP A 81 -15.83 -17.37 19.70
CA ASP A 81 -15.82 -18.15 20.94
C ASP A 81 -14.89 -17.54 22.00
N ARG A 82 -13.81 -16.86 21.57
CA ARG A 82 -12.87 -16.15 22.47
C ARG A 82 -13.31 -14.72 22.78
N MET A 83 -13.84 -13.99 21.81
CA MET A 83 -14.16 -12.56 21.94
C MET A 83 -15.61 -12.28 22.39
N GLY A 84 -16.49 -13.26 22.25
CA GLY A 84 -17.93 -13.15 22.47
C GLY A 84 -18.71 -12.75 21.21
N ASN A 85 -19.97 -13.17 21.16
CA ASN A 85 -20.87 -12.90 20.03
C ASN A 85 -21.31 -11.42 19.91
N ASP A 86 -21.05 -10.61 20.94
CA ASP A 86 -21.35 -9.18 20.93
C ASP A 86 -20.15 -8.33 20.47
N PHE A 87 -19.06 -8.99 20.03
CA PHE A 87 -17.84 -8.32 19.62
C PHE A 87 -18.08 -7.39 18.43
N ARG A 88 -17.45 -6.21 18.49
CA ARG A 88 -17.46 -5.18 17.45
C ARG A 88 -16.05 -4.67 17.26
N TRP A 89 -15.60 -4.56 16.02
CA TRP A 89 -14.34 -3.89 15.75
C TRP A 89 -14.45 -2.39 16.10
N PRO A 90 -13.43 -1.80 16.73
CA PRO A 90 -13.35 -0.35 16.84
C PRO A 90 -13.34 0.28 15.43
N THR A 91 -14.10 1.36 15.26
CA THR A 91 -14.31 2.04 13.97
C THR A 91 -12.99 2.59 13.43
N SER A 92 -12.14 3.17 14.29
CA SER A 92 -10.83 3.70 13.90
C SER A 92 -9.72 2.65 13.74
N MET A 93 -9.99 1.38 14.05
CA MET A 93 -8.98 0.32 13.92
C MET A 93 -8.75 -0.04 12.45
N PRO A 94 -7.51 0.10 11.92
CA PRO A 94 -7.22 -0.19 10.52
C PRO A 94 -7.22 -1.69 10.23
N GLN A 95 -7.47 -2.05 8.98
CA GLN A 95 -7.64 -3.45 8.55
C GLN A 95 -6.45 -4.35 8.92
N ASN A 96 -5.22 -3.90 8.71
CA ASN A 96 -4.02 -4.67 9.05
C ASN A 96 -3.92 -4.99 10.56
N THR A 97 -4.37 -4.07 11.42
CA THR A 97 -4.43 -4.34 12.87
C THR A 97 -5.56 -5.32 13.20
N ARG A 98 -6.72 -5.23 12.52
CA ARG A 98 -7.80 -6.22 12.67
C ARG A 98 -7.34 -7.62 12.25
N ASP A 99 -6.62 -7.73 11.12
CA ASP A 99 -6.05 -8.97 10.62
C ASP A 99 -5.10 -9.61 11.66
N GLN A 100 -4.23 -8.79 12.28
CA GLN A 100 -3.30 -9.26 13.31
C GLN A 100 -4.05 -9.74 14.57
N VAL A 101 -5.00 -8.95 15.07
CA VAL A 101 -5.80 -9.30 16.25
C VAL A 101 -6.61 -10.58 15.99
N PHE A 102 -7.21 -10.71 14.80
CA PHE A 102 -7.90 -11.91 14.39
C PHE A 102 -6.98 -13.12 14.45
N TRP A 103 -5.84 -13.06 13.78
CA TRP A 103 -4.85 -14.14 13.77
C TRP A 103 -4.43 -14.56 15.18
N VAL A 104 -4.15 -13.62 16.09
CA VAL A 104 -3.78 -13.93 17.48
C VAL A 104 -4.87 -14.76 18.19
N PHE A 105 -6.14 -14.47 17.91
CA PHE A 105 -7.27 -15.17 18.52
C PHE A 105 -7.77 -16.39 17.73
N THR A 106 -7.15 -16.76 16.62
CA THR A 106 -7.52 -17.98 15.88
C THR A 106 -6.41 -19.02 15.85
N ASP A 107 -5.16 -18.57 15.91
CA ASP A 107 -3.99 -19.44 15.98
C ASP A 107 -3.95 -20.21 17.32
N ILE A 108 -3.31 -21.38 17.26
CA ILE A 108 -3.13 -22.31 18.38
C ILE A 108 -1.76 -22.16 19.04
N ASP A 109 -0.79 -21.52 18.39
CA ASP A 109 0.61 -21.41 18.84
C ASP A 109 1.03 -19.95 19.15
N VAL A 110 0.11 -19.16 19.70
CA VAL A 110 0.35 -17.77 20.11
C VAL A 110 0.78 -17.67 21.57
N THR A 111 1.69 -16.75 21.85
CA THR A 111 2.14 -16.48 23.22
C THR A 111 1.09 -15.69 24.00
N GLU A 112 1.16 -15.70 25.33
CA GLU A 112 0.31 -14.84 26.17
C GLU A 112 0.61 -13.35 25.92
N ASP A 113 1.85 -13.01 25.58
CA ASP A 113 2.26 -11.65 25.26
C ASP A 113 1.58 -11.15 23.96
N ASP A 114 1.44 -12.02 22.96
CA ASP A 114 0.71 -11.71 21.72
C ASP A 114 -0.78 -11.44 21.99
N LYS A 115 -1.40 -12.27 22.85
CA LYS A 115 -2.80 -12.09 23.27
C LYS A 115 -2.99 -10.78 24.01
N GLU A 116 -2.09 -10.49 24.95
CA GLU A 116 -2.10 -9.24 25.73
C GLU A 116 -1.95 -8.03 24.79
N TYR A 117 -1.05 -8.09 23.81
CA TYR A 117 -0.91 -7.07 22.77
C TYR A 117 -2.19 -6.87 21.96
N ALA A 118 -2.83 -7.95 21.53
CA ALA A 118 -4.08 -7.89 20.77
C ALA A 118 -5.24 -7.26 21.57
N LEU A 119 -5.36 -7.61 22.86
CA LEU A 119 -6.33 -6.97 23.77
C LEU A 119 -6.03 -5.48 23.98
N ASN A 120 -4.75 -5.12 24.14
CA ASN A 120 -4.32 -3.73 24.27
C ASN A 120 -4.60 -2.91 22.99
N CYS A 121 -4.48 -3.53 21.81
CA CYS A 121 -4.90 -2.92 20.54
C CYS A 121 -6.40 -2.61 20.53
N ILE A 122 -7.25 -3.58 20.89
CA ILE A 122 -8.70 -3.39 20.97
C ILE A 122 -9.03 -2.26 21.95
N TYR A 123 -8.43 -2.27 23.14
CA TYR A 123 -8.64 -1.23 24.14
C TYR A 123 -8.24 0.16 23.65
N PHE A 124 -7.08 0.29 23.00
CA PHE A 124 -6.58 1.57 22.48
C PHE A 124 -7.56 2.17 21.47
N TYR A 125 -7.98 1.41 20.45
CA TYR A 125 -8.87 1.96 19.43
C TYR A 125 -10.29 2.20 19.95
N ASN A 126 -10.81 1.37 20.87
CA ASN A 126 -12.06 1.67 21.57
C ASN A 126 -11.99 2.97 22.37
N SER A 127 -10.86 3.21 23.03
CA SER A 127 -10.62 4.45 23.79
C SER A 127 -10.53 5.66 22.85
N LEU A 128 -9.87 5.49 21.70
CA LEU A 128 -9.76 6.51 20.66
C LEU A 128 -11.14 6.87 20.10
N ASP A 129 -11.97 5.89 19.76
CA ASP A 129 -13.34 6.11 19.24
C ASP A 129 -14.25 6.82 20.24
N LYS A 130 -14.01 6.62 21.55
CA LYS A 130 -14.74 7.27 22.64
C LYS A 130 -14.21 8.65 23.01
N GLY A 131 -13.20 9.17 22.31
CA GLY A 131 -12.61 10.49 22.59
C GLY A 131 -11.73 10.54 23.85
N MET A 132 -11.34 9.39 24.42
CA MET A 132 -10.54 9.34 25.67
C MET A 132 -9.17 10.03 25.55
N PHE A 133 -8.68 10.23 24.33
CA PHE A 133 -7.37 10.83 24.05
C PHE A 133 -7.47 12.26 23.50
N ASP A 134 -8.64 12.91 23.59
CA ASP A 134 -8.85 14.23 22.99
C ASP A 134 -7.94 15.33 23.57
N GLU A 135 -7.53 15.21 24.84
CA GLU A 135 -6.57 16.11 25.49
C GLU A 135 -5.09 15.76 25.16
N HIS A 136 -4.85 14.58 24.57
CA HIS A 136 -3.54 13.96 24.34
C HIS A 136 -3.24 13.75 22.85
N LYS A 137 -3.80 14.57 21.96
CA LYS A 137 -3.75 14.37 20.50
C LYS A 137 -2.33 14.26 19.90
N GLN A 138 -1.34 14.86 20.55
CA GLN A 138 0.06 14.85 20.10
C GLN A 138 0.91 13.79 20.81
N ASP A 139 0.34 13.11 21.80
CA ASP A 139 1.09 12.18 22.65
C ASP A 139 1.12 10.78 22.04
N TRP A 140 2.05 9.99 22.55
CA TRP A 140 2.09 8.55 22.47
C TRP A 140 1.50 7.97 23.74
N VAL A 141 0.67 6.94 23.59
CA VAL A 141 -0.03 6.27 24.68
C VAL A 141 0.58 4.90 24.89
N LEU A 142 0.95 4.60 26.13
CA LEU A 142 1.26 3.27 26.60
C LEU A 142 0.00 2.63 27.16
N VAL A 143 -0.43 1.52 26.55
CA VAL A 143 -1.53 0.70 27.03
C VAL A 143 -1.00 -0.65 27.46
N TYR A 144 -1.38 -1.08 28.65
CA TYR A 144 -1.07 -2.40 29.17
C TYR A 144 -2.19 -2.88 30.08
N LYS A 145 -2.52 -4.18 30.01
CA LYS A 145 -3.64 -4.79 30.72
C LYS A 145 -4.93 -4.02 30.53
N GLN A 146 -5.14 -3.59 29.28
CA GLN A 146 -6.31 -2.86 28.81
C GLN A 146 -6.57 -1.59 29.65
N SER A 147 -5.49 -0.88 29.96
CA SER A 147 -5.53 0.38 30.70
C SER A 147 -4.42 1.31 30.20
N VAL A 148 -4.65 2.62 30.29
CA VAL A 148 -3.62 3.61 29.97
C VAL A 148 -2.63 3.70 31.13
N VAL A 149 -1.35 3.50 30.82
CA VAL A 149 -0.26 3.56 31.80
C VAL A 149 0.44 4.91 31.75
N GLU A 150 0.69 5.42 30.55
CA GLU A 150 1.51 6.62 30.33
C GLU A 150 1.07 7.35 29.06
N TYR A 151 1.08 8.69 29.12
CA TYR A 151 1.13 9.57 27.95
C TYR A 151 2.51 10.19 27.87
N GLY A 152 3.08 10.30 26.67
CA GLY A 152 4.39 10.93 26.51
C GLY A 152 4.88 11.03 25.07
N GLU A 153 6.18 11.22 24.91
CA GLU A 153 6.81 11.34 23.59
C GLU A 153 7.33 10.01 23.05
N LYS A 154 7.54 9.94 21.74
CA LYS A 154 8.12 8.77 21.07
C LYS A 154 9.38 8.25 21.78
N LYS A 155 9.28 7.06 22.37
CA LYS A 155 10.41 6.34 22.97
C LYS A 155 11.42 5.86 21.92
N SER A 156 12.71 5.89 22.31
CA SER A 156 13.81 5.33 21.53
C SER A 156 13.72 3.80 21.41
N ASN A 157 14.46 3.20 20.47
CA ASN A 157 14.48 1.73 20.31
C ASN A 157 14.93 1.01 21.58
N LYS A 158 15.88 1.59 22.34
CA LYS A 158 16.32 1.01 23.61
C LYS A 158 15.20 1.02 24.65
N GLN A 159 14.54 2.17 24.84
CA GLN A 159 13.42 2.28 25.78
C GLN A 159 12.26 1.36 25.40
N ARG A 160 11.99 1.16 24.11
CA ARG A 160 10.98 0.20 23.64
C ARG A 160 11.38 -1.24 23.94
N SER A 161 12.64 -1.60 23.71
CA SER A 161 13.14 -2.94 24.07
C SER A 161 13.12 -3.20 25.58
N ASP A 162 13.38 -2.18 26.40
CA ASP A 162 13.27 -2.28 27.85
C ASP A 162 11.80 -2.45 28.26
N LEU A 163 10.86 -1.72 27.63
CA LEU A 163 9.42 -1.90 27.82
C LEU A 163 8.94 -3.31 27.46
N ASP A 164 9.39 -3.86 26.33
CA ASP A 164 8.99 -5.21 25.89
C ASP A 164 9.39 -6.27 26.93
N ARG A 165 10.49 -6.05 27.67
CA ARG A 165 10.95 -6.94 28.75
C ARG A 165 10.18 -6.73 30.05
N GLU A 166 9.82 -5.48 30.37
CA GLU A 166 9.17 -5.12 31.64
C GLU A 166 7.65 -5.32 31.61
N MET A 167 7.04 -5.11 30.45
CA MET A 167 5.60 -5.15 30.23
C MET A 167 5.31 -5.91 28.91
N PRO A 168 5.55 -7.23 28.88
CA PRO A 168 5.36 -8.03 27.66
C PRO A 168 3.93 -7.91 27.14
N GLY A 169 3.77 -7.60 25.86
CA GLY A 169 2.47 -7.35 25.24
C GLY A 169 1.91 -5.92 25.42
N ALA A 170 2.68 -4.99 26.00
CA ALA A 170 2.26 -3.59 26.04
C ALA A 170 2.21 -2.96 24.63
N LEU A 171 1.23 -2.11 24.41
CA LEU A 171 1.07 -1.34 23.18
C LEU A 171 1.57 0.08 23.39
N TYR A 172 2.39 0.58 22.46
CA TYR A 172 2.83 1.97 22.47
C TYR A 172 2.65 2.64 21.11
N LEU A 173 1.62 3.48 20.97
CA LEU A 173 1.24 4.10 19.70
C LEU A 173 0.92 5.60 19.85
N PRO A 174 1.12 6.41 18.80
CA PRO A 174 0.70 7.80 18.78
C PRO A 174 -0.81 7.93 18.63
N VAL A 175 -1.39 8.94 19.30
CA VAL A 175 -2.79 9.33 19.14
C VAL A 175 -3.03 9.93 17.75
N ASP A 176 -2.09 10.75 17.26
CA ASP A 176 -2.12 11.32 15.91
C ASP A 176 -2.19 10.23 14.84
N SER A 177 -3.22 10.31 13.98
CA SER A 177 -3.49 9.29 12.96
C SER A 177 -2.44 9.26 11.85
N LEU A 178 -1.85 10.39 11.48
CA LEU A 178 -0.83 10.46 10.43
C LEU A 178 0.48 9.84 10.90
N LEU A 179 0.89 10.14 12.14
CA LEU A 179 2.05 9.50 12.76
C LEU A 179 1.83 8.00 12.93
N ARG A 180 0.63 7.58 13.31
CA ARG A 180 0.27 6.17 13.45
C ARG A 180 0.31 5.45 12.10
N GLU A 181 -0.20 6.05 11.04
CA GLU A 181 -0.14 5.49 9.68
C GLU A 181 1.31 5.27 9.23
N VAL A 182 2.19 6.27 9.40
CA VAL A 182 3.62 6.15 9.06
C VAL A 182 4.31 5.06 9.88
N PHE A 183 3.92 4.89 11.14
CA PHE A 183 4.54 3.94 12.06
C PHE A 183 4.09 2.49 11.83
N LEU A 184 2.79 2.25 11.66
CA LEU A 184 2.21 0.92 11.45
C LEU A 184 2.37 0.43 10.01
N ASN A 185 2.42 1.36 9.06
CA ASN A 185 2.68 1.07 7.65
C ASN A 185 3.98 1.75 7.23
N PRO A 186 5.14 1.31 7.75
CA PRO A 186 6.39 1.84 7.27
C PRO A 186 6.42 1.62 5.77
N LYS A 187 6.66 2.70 5.02
CA LYS A 187 6.95 2.58 3.60
C LYS A 187 8.22 1.74 3.50
N ILE A 188 8.08 0.44 3.30
CA ILE A 188 9.14 -0.40 2.78
C ILE A 188 9.54 0.32 1.49
N PRO A 189 10.78 0.83 1.37
CA PRO A 189 11.19 1.48 0.15
C PRO A 189 10.90 0.49 -0.97
N ALA A 190 9.99 0.85 -1.88
CA ALA A 190 9.69 0.01 -3.01
C ALA A 190 11.02 -0.39 -3.64
N ALA A 191 11.15 -1.67 -4.03
CA ALA A 191 12.20 -2.11 -4.94
C ALA A 191 12.38 -1.00 -5.98
N ARG A 192 13.56 -0.35 -5.97
CA ARG A 192 13.69 1.01 -6.50
C ARG A 192 13.30 0.94 -7.96
N ALA A 193 12.19 1.61 -8.30
CA ALA A 193 11.74 1.62 -9.67
C ALA A 193 12.78 2.37 -10.50
N VAL A 194 13.11 1.85 -11.66
CA VAL A 194 14.02 2.48 -12.62
C VAL A 194 13.39 2.49 -13.99
N GLN A 195 13.92 3.32 -14.88
CA GLN A 195 13.71 3.08 -16.30
C GLN A 195 14.80 2.12 -16.78
N ALA A 196 14.49 1.28 -17.77
CA ALA A 196 15.48 0.40 -18.38
C ALA A 196 15.41 0.51 -19.89
N ARG A 197 16.58 0.51 -20.54
CA ARG A 197 16.72 0.41 -21.98
C ARG A 197 17.45 -0.87 -22.33
N VAL A 198 17.00 -1.52 -23.39
CA VAL A 198 17.57 -2.81 -23.81
C VAL A 198 17.76 -2.83 -25.31
N LYS A 199 18.91 -3.33 -25.74
CA LYS A 199 19.24 -3.56 -27.16
C LYS A 199 20.09 -4.81 -27.33
N ARG A 200 20.16 -5.30 -28.56
CA ARG A 200 21.13 -6.34 -28.94
C ARG A 200 22.53 -5.76 -29.01
N VAL A 201 23.54 -6.57 -28.69
CA VAL A 201 24.93 -6.23 -28.99
C VAL A 201 25.09 -6.10 -30.51
N GLY A 202 25.83 -5.09 -30.97
CA GLY A 202 26.09 -4.84 -32.39
C GLY A 202 25.02 -4.02 -33.12
N ASN A 203 23.86 -3.74 -32.49
CA ASN A 203 22.91 -2.78 -33.05
C ASN A 203 23.40 -1.33 -32.88
N GLU A 204 23.21 -0.52 -33.92
CA GLU A 204 23.37 0.93 -33.85
C GLU A 204 22.47 1.53 -32.76
N ASN A 205 22.83 2.70 -32.24
CA ASN A 205 22.23 3.34 -31.06
C ASN A 205 20.72 3.67 -31.17
N THR A 206 20.04 3.30 -32.26
CA THR A 206 18.63 3.63 -32.52
C THR A 206 17.67 2.46 -32.34
N ASN A 207 18.12 1.20 -32.34
CA ASN A 207 17.24 0.03 -32.20
C ASN A 207 17.26 -0.56 -30.78
N PHE A 208 16.62 0.16 -29.85
CA PHE A 208 16.46 -0.23 -28.44
C PHE A 208 15.02 -0.02 -27.98
N ILE A 209 14.58 -0.81 -26.99
CA ILE A 209 13.30 -0.60 -26.29
C ILE A 209 13.56 0.13 -24.98
N THR A 210 12.65 1.03 -24.57
CA THR A 210 12.65 1.68 -23.26
C THR A 210 11.46 1.18 -22.44
N LEU A 211 11.72 0.67 -21.24
CA LEU A 211 10.75 0.34 -20.22
C LEU A 211 10.74 1.48 -19.20
N ALA A 212 9.59 2.12 -19.03
CA ALA A 212 9.43 3.14 -18.00
C ALA A 212 9.37 2.51 -16.60
N TYR A 213 9.37 3.35 -15.56
CA TYR A 213 9.16 2.93 -14.17
C TYR A 213 7.92 2.06 -14.00
N ARG A 214 6.84 2.49 -14.65
CA ARG A 214 5.57 1.80 -14.77
C ARG A 214 5.11 1.88 -16.22
N PHE A 215 4.75 0.76 -16.80
CA PHE A 215 4.32 0.71 -18.20
C PHE A 215 3.31 -0.40 -18.41
N ASN A 216 2.44 -0.25 -19.42
CA ASN A 216 1.53 -1.30 -19.82
C ASN A 216 2.21 -2.15 -20.88
N ASP A 217 2.40 -3.44 -20.62
CA ASP A 217 2.86 -4.39 -21.62
C ASP A 217 1.73 -4.59 -22.64
N THR A 218 1.86 -3.90 -23.77
CA THR A 218 0.86 -3.93 -24.85
C THR A 218 0.70 -5.30 -25.49
N LYS A 219 1.66 -6.21 -25.27
CA LYS A 219 1.67 -7.58 -25.80
C LYS A 219 1.04 -8.59 -24.85
N ASN A 220 0.98 -8.26 -23.55
CA ASN A 220 0.31 -9.01 -22.50
C ASN A 220 -0.97 -8.30 -22.02
N ARG A 221 -1.94 -8.08 -22.91
CA ARG A 221 -3.28 -7.53 -22.55
C ARG A 221 -3.23 -6.18 -21.79
N ASN A 222 -2.24 -5.33 -22.06
CA ASN A 222 -2.00 -4.07 -21.33
C ASN A 222 -1.76 -4.28 -19.82
N LYS A 223 -1.18 -5.42 -19.44
CA LYS A 223 -0.82 -5.68 -18.06
C LYS A 223 0.17 -4.62 -17.57
N LEU A 224 -0.10 -4.05 -16.41
CA LEU A 224 0.77 -3.06 -15.79
C LEU A 224 2.00 -3.75 -15.22
N TYR A 225 3.17 -3.33 -15.67
CA TYR A 225 4.47 -3.74 -15.16
C TYR A 225 5.16 -2.59 -14.42
N LYS A 226 5.97 -2.94 -13.43
CA LYS A 226 6.97 -2.05 -12.83
C LYS A 226 8.37 -2.55 -13.17
N THR A 227 9.29 -1.65 -13.48
CA THR A 227 10.71 -2.03 -13.63
C THR A 227 11.43 -1.71 -12.34
N VAL A 228 11.96 -2.72 -11.65
CA VAL A 228 12.54 -2.57 -10.31
C VAL A 228 13.95 -3.13 -10.25
N ILE A 229 14.79 -2.50 -9.43
CA ILE A 229 16.07 -3.08 -9.03
C ILE A 229 15.81 -4.19 -8.00
N ASP A 230 16.34 -5.38 -8.26
CA ASP A 230 16.21 -6.54 -7.39
C ASP A 230 17.58 -7.20 -7.17
N THR A 231 18.23 -6.86 -6.05
CA THR A 231 19.52 -7.45 -5.66
C THR A 231 19.40 -8.93 -5.24
N GLY A 232 18.18 -9.44 -5.06
CA GLY A 232 17.90 -10.85 -4.81
C GLY A 232 17.79 -11.67 -6.09
N ALA A 233 17.60 -11.02 -7.25
CA ALA A 233 17.55 -11.70 -8.54
C ALA A 233 18.98 -11.86 -9.10
N PRO A 234 19.45 -13.10 -9.34
CA PRO A 234 20.77 -13.30 -9.94
C PRO A 234 20.84 -12.78 -11.38
N GLU A 235 19.72 -12.80 -12.10
CA GLU A 235 19.65 -12.44 -13.51
C GLU A 235 18.50 -11.44 -13.75
N THR A 236 18.68 -10.57 -14.73
CA THR A 236 17.68 -9.61 -15.16
C THR A 236 16.54 -10.31 -15.90
N ILE A 237 15.30 -10.06 -15.48
CA ILE A 237 14.09 -10.65 -16.05
C ILE A 237 13.13 -9.55 -16.49
N LEU A 238 12.84 -9.44 -17.78
CA LEU A 238 12.02 -8.34 -18.31
C LEU A 238 10.67 -8.82 -18.85
N SER A 239 9.77 -7.87 -19.12
CA SER A 239 8.49 -8.15 -19.77
C SER A 239 8.66 -8.80 -21.15
N TYR A 240 7.64 -9.52 -21.59
CA TYR A 240 7.63 -10.17 -22.91
C TYR A 240 7.76 -9.15 -24.06
N GLU A 241 7.35 -7.90 -23.81
CA GLU A 241 7.45 -6.80 -24.76
C GLU A 241 8.87 -6.61 -25.32
N VAL A 242 9.92 -6.85 -24.51
CA VAL A 242 11.32 -6.76 -24.96
C VAL A 242 11.61 -7.74 -26.09
N ARG A 243 11.24 -9.02 -25.92
CA ARG A 243 11.41 -10.05 -26.94
C ARG A 243 10.49 -9.82 -28.14
N SER A 244 9.28 -9.29 -27.90
CA SER A 244 8.38 -8.92 -29.00
C SER A 244 8.93 -7.79 -29.87
N TYR A 245 9.63 -6.82 -29.27
CA TYR A 245 10.17 -5.64 -29.96
C TYR A 245 11.51 -5.94 -30.64
N LEU A 246 12.44 -6.58 -29.93
CA LEU A 246 13.78 -6.89 -30.45
C LEU A 246 13.80 -8.13 -31.35
N GLY A 247 12.67 -8.83 -31.50
CA GLY A 247 12.52 -10.05 -32.29
C GLY A 247 12.96 -11.31 -31.56
N THR A 248 12.64 -12.47 -32.15
CA THR A 248 12.84 -13.79 -31.53
C THR A 248 14.23 -14.39 -31.75
N ALA A 249 15.08 -13.80 -32.60
CA ALA A 249 16.48 -14.22 -32.75
C ALA A 249 17.23 -14.06 -31.42
N GLY A 250 18.26 -14.86 -31.15
CA GLY A 250 19.04 -14.74 -29.91
C GLY A 250 18.29 -15.09 -28.61
N TRP A 251 17.16 -15.80 -28.71
CA TRP A 251 16.42 -16.35 -27.58
C TRP A 251 16.26 -17.86 -27.77
N GLU A 252 16.29 -18.58 -26.66
CA GLU A 252 15.95 -20.00 -26.63
C GLU A 252 14.52 -20.22 -27.12
N ARG A 253 14.32 -21.30 -27.87
CA ARG A 253 12.99 -21.67 -28.35
C ARG A 253 12.14 -22.28 -27.24
N GLN A 254 12.77 -23.05 -26.36
CA GLN A 254 12.12 -23.69 -25.24
C GLN A 254 12.10 -22.74 -24.04
N ALA A 255 10.90 -22.47 -23.53
CA ALA A 255 10.74 -21.72 -22.30
C ALA A 255 10.85 -22.66 -21.08
N VAL A 256 11.42 -22.16 -19.99
CA VAL A 256 11.58 -22.89 -18.72
C VAL A 256 10.66 -22.31 -17.67
N VAL A 257 10.23 -23.11 -16.69
CA VAL A 257 9.42 -22.61 -15.57
C VAL A 257 10.30 -21.76 -14.65
N ALA A 258 9.81 -20.60 -14.22
CA ALA A 258 10.53 -19.74 -13.31
C ALA A 258 10.68 -20.40 -11.92
N PRO A 259 11.90 -20.44 -11.35
CA PRO A 259 12.09 -20.81 -9.96
C PRO A 259 11.82 -19.59 -9.06
N GLY A 260 10.77 -19.65 -8.23
CA GLY A 260 10.45 -18.58 -7.28
C GLY A 260 9.46 -17.55 -7.83
N TYR A 261 9.81 -16.26 -7.77
CA TYR A 261 8.93 -15.18 -8.21
C TYR A 261 8.38 -15.46 -9.62
N GLY A 262 7.06 -15.36 -9.76
CA GLY A 262 6.37 -15.61 -11.02
C GLY A 262 5.97 -17.07 -11.29
N ALA A 263 6.46 -18.05 -10.53
CA ALA A 263 6.05 -19.45 -10.71
C ALA A 263 4.51 -19.60 -10.67
N PRO A 264 3.90 -20.42 -11.56
CA PRO A 264 4.52 -21.31 -12.54
C PRO A 264 4.75 -20.68 -13.92
N ALA A 265 4.80 -19.36 -14.05
CA ALA A 265 5.03 -18.70 -15.34
C ALA A 265 6.39 -19.09 -15.93
N LYS A 266 6.46 -19.04 -17.26
CA LYS A 266 7.66 -19.44 -18.01
C LYS A 266 8.54 -18.27 -18.40
N LEU A 267 9.81 -18.57 -18.61
CA LEU A 267 10.87 -17.66 -19.02
C LEU A 267 11.46 -18.10 -20.36
N PHE A 268 11.66 -17.16 -21.27
CA PHE A 268 12.56 -17.34 -22.41
C PHE A 268 13.94 -16.81 -22.03
N LEU A 269 14.97 -17.63 -22.28
CA LEU A 269 16.36 -17.31 -21.97
C LEU A 269 17.04 -16.72 -23.20
N ALA A 270 17.90 -15.73 -23.01
CA ALA A 270 18.76 -15.24 -24.08
C ALA A 270 19.81 -16.30 -24.45
N THR A 271 20.05 -16.47 -25.76
CA THR A 271 21.21 -17.21 -26.28
C THR A 271 22.30 -16.26 -26.77
N ASP A 272 21.91 -15.04 -27.15
CA ASP A 272 22.82 -14.00 -27.60
C ASP A 272 22.99 -12.93 -26.51
N PRO A 273 24.10 -12.20 -26.51
CA PRO A 273 24.31 -11.12 -25.56
C PRO A 273 23.42 -9.90 -25.87
N PHE A 274 22.93 -9.27 -24.81
CA PHE A 274 22.16 -8.02 -24.85
C PHE A 274 22.87 -6.93 -24.07
N GLN A 275 22.57 -5.68 -24.38
CA GLN A 275 23.00 -4.53 -23.60
C GLN A 275 21.82 -3.90 -22.88
N VAL A 276 22.03 -3.59 -21.60
CA VAL A 276 21.07 -2.93 -20.72
C VAL A 276 21.65 -1.59 -20.27
N SER A 277 20.81 -0.57 -20.19
CA SER A 277 21.12 0.72 -19.55
C SER A 277 19.98 1.07 -18.62
N ILE A 278 20.28 1.43 -17.39
CA ILE A 278 19.29 1.82 -16.38
C ILE A 278 19.31 3.33 -16.24
N GLY A 279 18.14 3.93 -16.05
CA GLY A 279 17.99 5.37 -16.03
C GLY A 279 17.09 5.87 -14.93
N ASP A 280 17.26 7.15 -14.64
CA ASP A 280 16.27 7.98 -13.99
C ASP A 280 15.69 9.02 -14.96
N ASP A 281 14.75 9.84 -14.51
CA ASP A 281 14.14 10.90 -15.31
C ASP A 281 15.15 11.88 -15.94
N ASN A 282 16.37 11.95 -15.40
CA ASN A 282 17.37 12.94 -15.79
C ASN A 282 18.60 12.34 -16.48
N ASN A 283 18.93 11.08 -16.20
CA ASN A 283 20.20 10.47 -16.60
C ASN A 283 20.04 8.98 -16.96
N TRP A 284 20.95 8.52 -17.83
CA TRP A 284 21.09 7.11 -18.18
C TRP A 284 22.48 6.61 -17.81
N SER A 285 22.54 5.38 -17.32
CA SER A 285 23.81 4.69 -17.12
C SER A 285 24.48 4.41 -18.46
N ARG A 286 25.78 4.08 -18.42
CA ARG A 286 26.43 3.41 -19.54
C ARG A 286 25.68 2.12 -19.88
N TRP A 287 25.79 1.70 -21.14
CA TRP A 287 25.36 0.37 -21.56
C TRP A 287 26.28 -0.68 -20.93
N VAL A 288 25.68 -1.70 -20.33
CA VAL A 288 26.35 -2.89 -19.79
C VAL A 288 25.86 -4.11 -20.55
N GLN A 289 26.72 -5.08 -20.77
CA GLN A 289 26.36 -6.29 -21.51
C GLN A 289 25.98 -7.40 -20.53
N THR A 290 24.87 -8.09 -20.76
CA THR A 290 24.49 -9.32 -20.06
C THR A 290 24.30 -10.46 -21.08
N ASN A 291 24.71 -11.66 -20.69
CA ASN A 291 24.55 -12.88 -21.48
C ASN A 291 23.45 -13.79 -20.90
N THR A 292 22.80 -13.36 -19.81
CA THR A 292 21.87 -14.16 -19.00
C THR A 292 20.48 -13.53 -18.94
N LEU A 293 20.19 -12.58 -19.83
CA LEU A 293 18.91 -11.89 -19.87
C LEU A 293 17.76 -12.89 -20.05
N ARG A 294 16.69 -12.71 -19.27
CA ARG A 294 15.46 -13.49 -19.39
C ARG A 294 14.28 -12.58 -19.68
N VAL A 295 13.25 -13.16 -20.30
CA VAL A 295 11.95 -12.49 -20.42
C VAL A 295 10.82 -13.41 -20.02
N TRP A 296 9.80 -12.85 -19.40
CA TRP A 296 8.55 -13.54 -19.11
C TRP A 296 7.87 -14.04 -20.38
N GLU A 297 7.11 -15.12 -20.27
CA GLU A 297 6.21 -15.52 -21.33
C GLU A 297 5.10 -14.48 -21.56
N ARG A 298 4.51 -14.51 -22.77
CA ARG A 298 3.50 -13.52 -23.16
C ARG A 298 2.30 -13.44 -22.22
N LYS A 299 1.91 -14.55 -21.60
CA LYS A 299 0.75 -14.63 -20.70
C LYS A 299 1.20 -15.05 -19.30
N ALA A 300 2.20 -14.36 -18.76
CA ALA A 300 2.55 -14.51 -17.36
C ALA A 300 1.35 -14.07 -16.50
N GLY A 301 0.80 -15.00 -15.72
CA GLY A 301 -0.38 -14.78 -14.87
C GLY A 301 -0.16 -13.66 -13.84
N ASP A 302 -1.20 -13.27 -13.11
CA ASP A 302 -1.22 -12.06 -12.28
C ASP A 302 -0.15 -12.02 -11.18
N GLN A 303 0.46 -13.16 -10.85
CA GLN A 303 1.61 -13.25 -9.96
C GLN A 303 2.89 -12.55 -10.49
N VAL A 304 2.96 -12.22 -11.78
CA VAL A 304 4.09 -11.48 -12.40
C VAL A 304 3.69 -10.06 -12.72
N ASP A 305 4.07 -9.09 -11.90
CA ASP A 305 3.77 -7.67 -12.08
C ASP A 305 5.01 -6.79 -12.32
N SER A 306 6.20 -7.41 -12.41
CA SER A 306 7.47 -6.69 -12.41
C SER A 306 8.48 -7.22 -13.42
N SER A 307 9.24 -6.29 -13.99
CA SER A 307 10.53 -6.52 -14.63
C SER A 307 11.62 -6.27 -13.58
N LEU A 308 12.58 -7.18 -13.48
CA LEU A 308 13.61 -7.22 -12.46
C LEU A 308 14.96 -6.91 -13.10
N ILE A 309 15.64 -5.88 -12.61
CA ILE A 309 17.06 -5.65 -12.91
C ILE A 309 17.86 -6.40 -11.86
N GLY A 310 18.49 -7.50 -12.27
CA GLY A 310 19.22 -8.42 -11.41
C GLY A 310 20.72 -8.17 -11.37
N ASN A 311 21.43 -9.01 -10.61
CA ASN A 311 22.85 -8.83 -10.31
C ASN A 311 23.76 -8.93 -11.54
N ASP A 312 23.37 -9.71 -12.55
CA ASP A 312 24.06 -9.76 -13.86
C ASP A 312 24.25 -8.38 -14.51
N VAL A 313 23.33 -7.44 -14.24
CA VAL A 313 23.41 -6.03 -14.67
C VAL A 313 23.94 -5.15 -13.54
N LEU A 314 23.48 -5.32 -12.30
CA LEU A 314 23.82 -4.45 -11.17
C LEU A 314 25.30 -4.50 -10.79
N ASP A 315 25.93 -5.67 -10.83
CA ASP A 315 27.33 -5.88 -10.44
C ASP A 315 28.32 -5.17 -11.39
N GLN A 316 27.83 -4.70 -12.53
CA GLN A 316 28.60 -3.89 -13.47
C GLN A 316 28.55 -2.39 -13.15
N PHE A 317 27.79 -1.98 -12.13
CA PHE A 317 27.73 -0.62 -11.65
C PHE A 317 28.32 -0.50 -10.26
N THR A 318 28.96 0.63 -9.97
CA THR A 318 29.33 1.00 -8.61
C THR A 318 28.16 1.74 -7.96
N TYR A 319 27.64 1.23 -6.86
CA TYR A 319 26.54 1.88 -6.15
C TYR A 319 26.66 1.72 -4.64
N VAL A 320 26.01 2.61 -3.89
CA VAL A 320 25.95 2.55 -2.43
C VAL A 320 24.51 2.60 -1.95
N HIS A 321 24.19 1.90 -0.87
CA HIS A 321 22.88 2.04 -0.24
C HIS A 321 22.86 3.27 0.68
N ARG A 322 21.99 4.24 0.39
CA ARG A 322 21.78 5.41 1.27
C ARG A 322 20.61 5.14 2.20
N SER A 323 20.86 5.23 3.51
CA SER A 323 19.81 5.10 4.53
C SER A 323 18.65 6.06 4.25
N GLY A 324 17.41 5.53 4.28
CA GLY A 324 16.18 6.27 3.98
C GLY A 324 16.02 6.77 2.53
N ARG A 325 16.99 6.51 1.64
CA ARG A 325 16.97 7.00 0.25
C ARG A 325 17.23 5.89 -0.78
N GLY A 326 17.63 4.68 -0.40
CA GLY A 326 17.88 3.54 -1.29
C GLY A 326 19.19 3.64 -2.07
N LEU A 327 19.34 2.85 -3.15
CA LEU A 327 20.57 2.71 -3.94
C LEU A 327 21.00 3.99 -4.68
N PHE A 328 22.25 4.42 -4.55
CA PHE A 328 22.80 5.57 -5.25
C PHE A 328 23.93 5.11 -6.16
N PHE A 329 23.73 5.25 -7.48
CA PHE A 329 24.74 4.90 -8.47
C PHE A 329 25.83 5.96 -8.52
N LEU A 330 27.06 5.51 -8.34
CA LEU A 330 28.24 6.34 -8.39
C LEU A 330 28.65 6.57 -9.84
N ASN A 331 29.29 7.70 -10.09
CA ASN A 331 29.83 8.06 -11.40
C ASN A 331 31.19 8.72 -11.18
N GLN A 332 31.89 9.10 -12.26
CA GLN A 332 33.23 9.68 -12.18
C GLN A 332 33.34 10.89 -11.25
N ARG A 333 32.27 11.68 -11.08
CA ARG A 333 32.29 12.84 -10.16
C ARG A 333 32.32 12.41 -8.69
N HIS A 334 31.89 11.19 -8.40
CA HIS A 334 31.86 10.62 -7.06
C HIS A 334 33.12 9.80 -6.72
N GLU A 335 33.95 9.43 -7.71
CA GLU A 335 35.16 8.63 -7.51
C GLU A 335 36.18 9.34 -6.60
N GLY A 336 36.50 10.61 -6.87
CA GLY A 336 37.45 11.39 -6.06
C GLY A 336 37.04 11.49 -4.58
N PRO A 337 35.81 11.96 -4.27
CA PRO A 337 35.31 12.00 -2.90
C PRO A 337 35.26 10.63 -2.21
N LEU A 338 34.93 9.56 -2.95
CA LEU A 338 34.87 8.21 -2.40
C LEU A 338 36.25 7.62 -2.11
N SER A 339 37.22 7.80 -3.01
CA SER A 339 38.62 7.41 -2.77
C SER A 339 39.19 8.14 -1.56
N ALA A 340 39.01 9.46 -1.48
CA ALA A 340 39.46 10.24 -0.33
C ALA A 340 38.76 9.80 0.98
N TYR A 341 37.48 9.42 0.93
CA TYR A 341 36.80 8.85 2.09
C TYR A 341 37.44 7.52 2.50
N LEU A 342 37.60 6.57 1.57
CA LEU A 342 38.21 5.25 1.81
C LEU A 342 39.65 5.34 2.33
N ASP A 343 40.45 6.24 1.77
CA ASP A 343 41.83 6.50 2.20
C ASP A 343 41.89 7.03 3.65
N ASN A 344 40.85 7.73 4.11
CA ASN A 344 40.74 8.22 5.49
C ASN A 344 40.17 7.19 6.48
N ILE A 345 39.62 6.06 6.00
CA ILE A 345 39.15 4.95 6.86
C ILE A 345 40.15 3.80 6.89
N SER A 346 41.12 3.79 5.97
CA SER A 346 42.24 2.86 6.00
C SER A 346 43.22 3.32 7.10
N PRO A 347 43.60 2.45 8.05
CA PRO A 347 44.36 2.84 9.25
C PRO A 347 45.76 3.37 8.97
#